data_AF-A0A956HJB1-F1
#
_entry.id   AF-A0A956HJB1-F1
#
_cell.length_a   1.000
_cell.length_b   1.000
_cell.length_c   1.000
_cell.angle_alpha   90.00
_cell.angle_beta   90.00
_cell.angle_gamma   90.00
#
_symmetry.space_group_name_H-M   'P 1'
#
loop_
_entity.id
_entity.type
_entity.pdbx_description
1 polymer ?
#
loop_
_entity_poly.entity_id
_entity_poly.type
_entity_poly.pdbx_seq_one_letter_code
_entity_poly.pdbx_strand_id
1 'polypeptide(L)'
;MRSALHLTLVITLGSAGLTVPTAAQATVRAGDPEQLYQEGKEAFAAKDYATAVARWEASYKGSEDPLVLYNLGEAYRAWYDQSKDPEHLTKARAALDELRTVLKNDETLGDPEEVSDMILEIDARLAEQQKAQEPEEPEEPEEPELPVEDEQPERTGPNLKVAGIATMAVGGGLLVAGLIVGGVMASKGSAITAELDDLYMSNGSETAIADARARGKSANLGAGLGFGLVGGLGVVAIAVGAVLFVRAKKQSDEQAHLRVLPTFGGLALQGRF
;
A
#
# COMPACT_ATOMS: atom_id res chain seq x y z
N MET A 1 78.38 -25.13 -27.81
CA MET A 1 77.34 -26.05 -28.35
C MET A 1 76.14 -25.96 -27.41
N ARG A 2 75.09 -25.24 -27.81
CA ARG A 2 73.86 -25.06 -27.02
C ARG A 2 72.76 -25.85 -27.73
N SER A 3 72.30 -26.93 -27.12
CA SER A 3 71.20 -27.75 -27.62
C SER A 3 69.87 -27.07 -27.33
N ALA A 4 69.06 -26.85 -28.37
CA ALA A 4 67.70 -26.35 -28.29
C ALA A 4 66.74 -27.53 -28.06
N LEU A 5 65.95 -27.47 -26.99
CA LEU A 5 64.85 -28.39 -26.73
C LEU A 5 63.59 -27.85 -27.42
N HIS A 6 63.07 -28.59 -28.40
CA HIS A 6 61.76 -28.36 -28.99
C HIS A 6 60.68 -28.97 -28.11
N LEU A 7 59.78 -28.14 -27.58
CA LEU A 7 58.60 -28.54 -26.83
C LEU A 7 57.41 -28.61 -27.80
N THR A 8 56.96 -29.83 -28.10
CA THR A 8 55.78 -30.07 -28.94
C THR A 8 54.52 -30.02 -28.08
N LEU A 9 53.71 -28.97 -28.25
CA LEU A 9 52.40 -28.81 -27.62
C LEU A 9 51.34 -29.55 -28.46
N VAL A 10 50.75 -30.61 -27.90
CA VAL A 10 49.59 -31.30 -28.47
C VAL A 10 48.33 -30.62 -27.92
N ILE A 11 47.57 -29.96 -28.80
CA ILE A 11 46.28 -29.36 -28.46
C ILE A 11 45.18 -30.38 -28.81
N THR A 12 44.62 -31.03 -27.78
CA THR A 12 43.41 -31.84 -27.91
C THR A 12 42.18 -30.94 -27.88
N LEU A 13 41.44 -30.88 -28.99
CA LEU A 13 40.18 -30.17 -29.13
C LEU A 13 39.06 -31.01 -28.45
N GLY A 14 38.76 -30.68 -27.19
CA GLY A 14 37.63 -31.26 -26.47
C GLY A 14 36.34 -30.49 -26.77
N SER A 15 35.37 -31.16 -27.37
CA SER A 15 34.01 -30.66 -27.59
C SER A 15 33.29 -30.46 -26.25
N ALA A 16 33.42 -29.27 -25.65
CA ALA A 16 32.63 -28.90 -24.48
C ALA A 16 31.17 -28.64 -24.91
N GLY A 17 30.28 -29.58 -24.59
CA GLY A 17 28.84 -29.37 -24.72
C GLY A 17 28.41 -28.23 -23.79
N LEU A 18 27.88 -27.16 -24.37
CA LEU A 18 27.21 -26.09 -23.63
C LEU A 18 25.91 -26.64 -23.05
N THR A 19 25.95 -27.13 -21.81
CA THR A 19 24.74 -27.30 -21.01
C THR A 19 24.23 -25.90 -20.65
N VAL A 20 23.19 -25.44 -21.33
CA VAL A 20 22.43 -24.27 -20.89
C VAL A 20 21.89 -24.60 -19.49
N PRO A 21 22.19 -23.81 -18.45
CA PRO A 21 21.56 -24.03 -17.16
C PRO A 21 20.07 -23.75 -17.36
N THR A 22 19.25 -24.80 -17.37
CA THR A 22 17.82 -24.69 -17.16
C THR A 22 17.65 -23.92 -15.84
N ALA A 23 17.16 -22.69 -15.93
CA ALA A 23 16.72 -21.95 -14.76
C ALA A 23 15.73 -22.83 -14.03
N ALA A 24 16.18 -23.42 -12.92
CA ALA A 24 15.33 -24.14 -12.01
C ALA A 24 14.29 -23.13 -11.52
N GLN A 25 13.09 -23.20 -12.08
CA GLN A 25 11.92 -22.62 -11.44
C GLN A 25 11.90 -23.23 -10.05
N ALA A 26 12.24 -22.43 -9.04
CA ALA A 26 12.11 -22.79 -7.65
C ALA A 26 10.63 -23.06 -7.41
N THR A 27 10.23 -24.31 -7.59
CA THR A 27 8.93 -24.81 -7.19
C THR A 27 8.94 -24.71 -5.68
N VAL A 28 8.39 -23.60 -5.16
CA VAL A 28 8.07 -23.45 -3.74
C VAL A 28 7.28 -24.71 -3.39
N ARG A 29 7.88 -25.60 -2.61
CA ARG A 29 7.22 -26.80 -2.10
C ARG A 29 5.97 -26.28 -1.41
N ALA A 30 4.79 -26.71 -1.85
CA ALA A 30 3.52 -26.21 -1.30
C ALA A 30 3.54 -26.43 0.22
N GLY A 31 3.73 -25.34 0.96
CA GLY A 31 3.62 -25.35 2.42
C GLY A 31 2.18 -25.63 2.81
N ASP A 32 1.98 -25.97 4.08
CA ASP A 32 0.64 -25.99 4.66
C ASP A 32 -0.06 -24.63 4.40
N PRO A 33 -1.29 -24.60 3.83
CA PRO A 33 -1.96 -23.33 3.50
C PRO A 33 -2.08 -22.39 4.68
N GLU A 34 -2.36 -22.90 5.89
CA GLU A 34 -2.42 -22.09 7.11
C GLU A 34 -1.05 -21.47 7.44
N GLN A 35 0.04 -22.22 7.31
CA GLN A 35 1.37 -21.69 7.48
C GLN A 35 1.67 -20.57 6.48
N LEU A 36 1.32 -20.78 5.20
CA LEU A 36 1.49 -19.76 4.15
C LEU A 36 0.67 -18.51 4.45
N TYR A 37 -0.54 -18.65 4.99
CA TYR A 37 -1.36 -17.53 5.43
C TYR A 37 -0.67 -16.70 6.52
N GLN A 38 -0.10 -17.35 7.53
CA GLN A 38 0.63 -16.66 8.60
C GLN A 38 1.92 -16.00 8.09
N GLU A 39 2.68 -16.68 7.24
CA GLU A 39 3.87 -16.11 6.59
C GLU A 39 3.51 -14.86 5.76
N GLY A 40 2.37 -14.87 5.07
CA GLY A 40 1.87 -13.70 4.34
C GLY A 40 1.55 -12.52 5.27
N LYS A 41 0.95 -12.79 6.43
CA LYS A 41 0.68 -11.76 7.45
C LYS A 41 1.96 -11.15 8.02
N GLU A 42 2.96 -11.97 8.31
CA GLU A 42 4.26 -11.50 8.78
C GLU A 42 4.96 -10.62 7.75
N ALA A 43 4.96 -11.04 6.48
CA ALA A 43 5.52 -10.27 5.37
C ALA A 43 4.78 -8.93 5.16
N PHE A 44 3.45 -8.93 5.21
CA PHE A 44 2.65 -7.71 5.10
C PHE A 44 2.95 -6.74 6.24
N ALA A 45 3.06 -7.23 7.47
CA ALA A 45 3.45 -6.41 8.63
C ALA A 45 4.87 -5.81 8.48
N ALA A 46 5.78 -6.54 7.82
CA ALA A 46 7.11 -6.07 7.47
C ALA A 46 7.14 -5.12 6.25
N LYS A 47 5.98 -4.81 5.64
CA LYS A 47 5.82 -4.06 4.38
C LYS A 47 6.53 -4.73 3.19
N ASP A 48 6.80 -6.02 3.27
CA ASP A 48 7.23 -6.84 2.15
C ASP A 48 6.00 -7.37 1.42
N TYR A 49 5.33 -6.47 0.70
CA TYR A 49 4.06 -6.77 0.03
C TYR A 49 4.23 -7.80 -1.08
N ALA A 50 5.40 -7.85 -1.72
CA ALA A 50 5.72 -8.85 -2.73
C ALA A 50 5.71 -10.27 -2.15
N THR A 51 6.40 -10.46 -1.02
CA THR A 51 6.37 -11.73 -0.31
C THR A 51 4.98 -12.03 0.23
N ALA A 52 4.28 -11.03 0.79
CA ALA A 52 2.93 -11.22 1.33
C ALA A 52 1.95 -11.76 0.29
N VAL A 53 1.91 -11.14 -0.89
CA VAL A 53 1.11 -11.59 -2.03
C VAL A 53 1.47 -13.02 -2.41
N ALA A 54 2.75 -13.32 -2.62
CA ALA A 54 3.17 -14.65 -3.05
C ALA A 54 2.76 -15.75 -2.05
N ARG A 55 2.81 -15.46 -0.74
CA ARG A 55 2.39 -16.38 0.32
C ARG A 55 0.88 -16.54 0.37
N TRP A 56 0.12 -15.46 0.28
CA TRP A 56 -1.34 -15.52 0.28
C TRP A 56 -1.91 -16.15 -1.00
N GLU A 57 -1.30 -15.97 -2.17
CA GLU A 57 -1.70 -16.69 -3.38
C GLU A 57 -1.50 -18.20 -3.24
N ALA A 58 -0.36 -18.61 -2.67
CA ALA A 58 -0.09 -20.02 -2.41
C ALA A 58 -1.05 -20.60 -1.34
N SER A 59 -1.36 -19.81 -0.30
CA SER A 59 -2.37 -20.14 0.71
C SER A 59 -3.76 -20.31 0.10
N TYR A 60 -4.21 -19.34 -0.70
CA TYR A 60 -5.51 -19.37 -1.34
C TYR A 60 -5.64 -20.57 -2.27
N LYS A 61 -4.61 -20.86 -3.06
CA LYS A 61 -4.58 -22.03 -3.94
C LYS A 61 -4.71 -23.37 -3.19
N GLY A 62 -4.23 -23.45 -1.95
CA GLY A 62 -4.25 -24.68 -1.17
C GLY A 62 -5.46 -24.84 -0.24
N SER A 63 -6.09 -23.73 0.17
CA SER A 63 -7.22 -23.71 1.10
C SER A 63 -8.57 -23.42 0.43
N GLU A 64 -8.54 -22.71 -0.70
CA GLU A 64 -9.72 -22.10 -1.34
C GLU A 64 -10.54 -21.20 -0.39
N ASP A 65 -9.92 -20.72 0.71
CA ASP A 65 -10.60 -19.85 1.67
C ASP A 65 -10.81 -18.45 1.07
N PRO A 66 -12.07 -18.03 0.82
CA PRO A 66 -12.37 -16.75 0.20
C PRO A 66 -11.88 -15.56 1.04
N LEU A 67 -11.71 -15.70 2.37
CA LEU A 67 -11.23 -14.60 3.21
C LEU A 67 -9.76 -14.22 2.91
N VAL A 68 -8.99 -15.12 2.28
CA VAL A 68 -7.63 -14.81 1.81
C VAL A 68 -7.66 -13.77 0.68
N LEU A 69 -8.73 -13.70 -0.12
CA LEU A 69 -8.88 -12.71 -1.19
C LEU A 69 -8.91 -11.27 -0.67
N TYR A 70 -9.49 -11.04 0.52
CA TYR A 70 -9.46 -9.72 1.15
C TYR A 70 -8.02 -9.27 1.41
N ASN A 71 -7.22 -10.15 2.01
CA ASN A 71 -5.82 -9.90 2.30
C ASN A 71 -5.00 -9.69 1.02
N LEU A 72 -5.27 -10.44 -0.06
CA LEU A 72 -4.65 -10.21 -1.36
C LEU A 72 -5.00 -8.83 -1.93
N GLY A 73 -6.27 -8.44 -1.86
CA GLY A 73 -6.72 -7.10 -2.24
C GLY A 73 -5.94 -6.00 -1.53
N GLU A 74 -5.86 -6.06 -0.22
CA GLU A 74 -5.11 -5.10 0.62
C GLU A 74 -3.60 -5.13 0.34
N ALA A 75 -3.01 -6.32 0.18
CA ALA A 75 -1.60 -6.49 -0.18
C ALA A 75 -1.25 -5.75 -1.47
N TYR A 76 -2.06 -5.96 -2.51
CA TYR A 76 -1.85 -5.35 -3.81
C TYR A 76 -2.07 -3.84 -3.78
N ARG A 77 -3.07 -3.33 -3.04
CA ARG A 77 -3.25 -1.88 -2.83
C ARG A 77 -2.02 -1.25 -2.16
N ALA A 78 -1.55 -1.86 -1.07
CA ALA A 78 -0.38 -1.39 -0.36
C ALA A 78 0.90 -1.46 -1.22
N TRP A 79 1.02 -2.51 -2.05
CA TRP A 79 2.12 -2.64 -3.00
C TRP A 79 2.08 -1.55 -4.07
N TYR A 80 0.90 -1.24 -4.64
CA TYR A 80 0.74 -0.08 -5.51
C TYR A 80 1.18 1.21 -4.83
N ASP A 81 0.78 1.44 -3.58
CA ASP A 81 1.13 2.68 -2.88
C ASP A 81 2.65 2.86 -2.76
N GLN A 82 3.42 1.76 -2.73
CA GLN A 82 4.88 1.76 -2.73
C GLN A 82 5.50 1.78 -4.14
N SER A 83 5.02 0.98 -5.09
CA SER A 83 5.64 0.81 -6.41
C SER A 83 5.15 1.80 -7.46
N LYS A 84 3.94 2.35 -7.27
CA LYS A 84 3.16 3.11 -8.26
C LYS A 84 2.89 2.35 -9.56
N ASP A 85 2.94 1.03 -9.51
CA ASP A 85 2.64 0.16 -10.65
C ASP A 85 1.13 -0.13 -10.73
N PRO A 86 0.42 0.39 -11.75
CA PRO A 86 -1.03 0.20 -11.89
C PRO A 86 -1.45 -1.28 -12.01
N GLU A 87 -0.55 -2.18 -12.40
CA GLU A 87 -0.84 -3.62 -12.45
C GLU A 87 -1.26 -4.15 -11.06
N HIS A 88 -0.67 -3.62 -9.98
CA HIS A 88 -1.06 -4.00 -8.63
C HIS A 88 -2.49 -3.55 -8.31
N LEU A 89 -2.93 -2.36 -8.73
CA LEU A 89 -4.33 -1.96 -8.53
C LEU A 89 -5.30 -2.84 -9.32
N THR A 90 -4.95 -3.23 -10.55
CA THR A 90 -5.76 -4.17 -11.34
C THR A 90 -5.90 -5.52 -10.63
N LYS A 91 -4.82 -6.04 -10.04
CA LYS A 91 -4.84 -7.30 -9.27
C LYS A 91 -5.63 -7.16 -7.97
N ALA A 92 -5.48 -6.04 -7.25
CA ALA A 92 -6.28 -5.75 -6.06
C ALA A 92 -7.78 -5.77 -6.37
N ARG A 93 -8.17 -5.08 -7.45
CA ARG A 93 -9.55 -5.04 -7.93
C ARG A 93 -10.09 -6.43 -8.21
N ALA A 94 -9.32 -7.27 -8.90
CA ALA A 94 -9.74 -8.62 -9.26
C ALA A 94 -9.97 -9.50 -8.03
N ALA A 95 -9.06 -9.50 -7.06
CA ALA A 95 -9.20 -10.27 -5.82
C ALA A 95 -10.45 -9.83 -5.01
N LEU A 96 -10.68 -8.52 -4.90
CA LEU A 96 -11.84 -7.99 -4.18
C LEU A 96 -13.15 -8.24 -4.93
N ASP A 97 -13.16 -8.21 -6.27
CA ASP A 97 -14.34 -8.53 -7.07
C ASP A 97 -14.78 -9.99 -6.91
N GLU A 98 -13.80 -10.91 -6.85
CA GLU A 98 -14.03 -12.33 -6.55
C GLU A 98 -14.62 -12.49 -5.14
N LEU A 99 -14.01 -11.86 -4.12
CA LEU A 99 -14.53 -11.88 -2.75
C LEU A 99 -15.96 -11.34 -2.68
N ARG A 100 -16.23 -10.19 -3.29
CA ARG A 100 -17.57 -9.59 -3.33
C ARG A 100 -18.60 -10.55 -3.91
N THR A 101 -18.24 -11.30 -4.95
CA THR A 101 -19.12 -12.31 -5.55
C THR A 101 -19.43 -13.42 -4.56
N VAL A 102 -18.45 -13.88 -3.79
CA VAL A 102 -18.64 -14.87 -2.73
C VAL A 102 -19.54 -14.31 -1.61
N LEU A 103 -19.28 -13.10 -1.11
CA LEU A 103 -20.07 -12.47 -0.04
C LEU A 103 -21.54 -12.23 -0.43
N LYS A 104 -21.83 -11.94 -1.70
CA LYS A 104 -23.21 -11.83 -2.21
C LYS A 104 -23.98 -13.15 -2.17
N ASN A 105 -23.26 -14.28 -2.27
CA ASN A 105 -23.85 -15.61 -2.22
C ASN A 105 -23.89 -16.15 -0.79
N ASP A 106 -22.99 -15.71 0.07
CA ASP A 106 -22.90 -16.07 1.49
C ASP A 106 -22.57 -14.84 2.36
N GLU A 107 -23.62 -14.16 2.81
CA GLU A 107 -23.53 -12.97 3.66
C GLU A 107 -22.98 -13.29 5.07
N THR A 108 -22.86 -14.57 5.46
CA THR A 108 -22.32 -14.94 6.79
C THR A 108 -20.82 -14.69 6.88
N LEU A 109 -20.13 -14.61 5.74
CA LEU A 109 -18.70 -14.39 5.64
C LEU A 109 -18.33 -12.90 5.80
N GLY A 110 -19.25 -11.97 5.56
CA GLY A 110 -18.98 -10.54 5.62
C GLY A 110 -19.97 -9.68 4.83
N ASP A 111 -19.75 -8.36 4.85
CA ASP A 111 -20.58 -7.38 4.15
C ASP A 111 -20.03 -7.10 2.72
N PRO A 112 -20.79 -7.43 1.65
CA PRO A 112 -20.37 -7.16 0.28
C PRO A 112 -20.29 -5.66 -0.07
N GLU A 113 -20.95 -4.78 0.69
CA GLU A 113 -20.89 -3.33 0.46
C GLU A 113 -19.53 -2.75 0.88
N GLU A 114 -18.93 -3.23 1.98
CA GLU A 114 -17.58 -2.83 2.41
C GLU A 114 -16.55 -3.08 1.29
N VAL A 115 -16.62 -4.26 0.66
CA VAL A 115 -15.74 -4.63 -0.46
C VAL A 115 -16.05 -3.80 -1.71
N SER A 116 -17.31 -3.41 -1.91
CA SER A 116 -17.72 -2.58 -3.05
C SER A 116 -17.14 -1.17 -2.96
N ASP A 117 -17.12 -0.57 -1.77
CA ASP A 117 -16.49 0.74 -1.54
C ASP A 117 -14.98 0.70 -1.84
N MET A 118 -14.29 -0.37 -1.46
CA MET A 118 -12.87 -0.55 -1.77
C MET A 118 -12.62 -0.66 -3.28
N ILE A 119 -13.47 -1.40 -4.01
CA ILE A 119 -13.40 -1.50 -5.47
C ILE A 119 -13.61 -0.14 -6.12
N LEU A 120 -14.57 0.66 -5.65
CA LEU A 120 -14.83 2.01 -6.17
C LEU A 120 -13.62 2.93 -5.97
N GLU A 121 -12.94 2.85 -4.82
CA GLU A 121 -11.70 3.60 -4.58
C GLU A 121 -10.59 3.19 -5.55
N ILE A 122 -10.41 1.88 -5.79
CA ILE A 122 -9.42 1.37 -6.74
C ILE A 122 -9.75 1.84 -8.17
N ASP A 123 -11.00 1.77 -8.58
CA ASP A 123 -11.46 2.21 -9.90
C ASP A 123 -11.19 3.70 -10.12
N ALA A 124 -11.40 4.54 -9.09
CA ALA A 124 -11.06 5.96 -9.15
C ALA A 124 -9.55 6.18 -9.34
N ARG A 125 -8.70 5.48 -8.58
CA ARG A 125 -7.24 5.59 -8.69
C ARG A 125 -6.72 5.11 -10.05
N LEU A 126 -7.28 4.03 -10.60
CA LEU A 126 -6.96 3.56 -11.95
C LEU A 126 -7.34 4.58 -13.02
N ALA A 127 -8.52 5.22 -12.89
CA ALA A 127 -8.94 6.26 -13.81
C ALA A 127 -8.05 7.51 -13.75
N GLU A 128 -7.57 7.90 -12.57
CA GLU A 128 -6.59 8.98 -12.40
C GLU A 128 -5.26 8.65 -13.11
N GLN A 129 -4.77 7.42 -12.97
CA GLN A 129 -3.56 6.95 -13.66
C GLN A 129 -3.71 6.98 -15.17
N GLN A 130 -4.89 6.61 -15.68
CA GLN A 130 -5.16 6.66 -17.12
C GLN A 130 -5.16 8.10 -17.65
N LYS A 131 -5.79 9.03 -16.94
CA LYS A 131 -5.79 10.46 -17.29
C LYS A 131 -4.38 11.06 -17.27
N ALA A 132 -3.56 10.67 -16.31
CA ALA A 132 -2.17 11.13 -16.22
C ALA A 132 -1.26 10.60 -17.35
N GLN A 133 -1.68 9.54 -18.05
CA GLN A 133 -0.94 8.94 -19.17
C GLN A 133 -1.47 9.39 -20.54
N GLU A 134 -2.60 10.08 -20.59
CA GLU A 134 -3.10 10.68 -21.82
C GLU A 134 -2.14 11.83 -22.21
N PRO A 135 -1.50 11.78 -23.39
CA PRO A 135 -0.58 12.84 -23.81
C PRO A 135 -1.32 14.17 -23.81
N GLU A 136 -0.74 15.20 -23.18
CA GLU A 136 -1.19 16.57 -23.43
C GLU A 136 -1.16 16.76 -24.95
N GLU A 137 -2.33 17.02 -25.52
CA GLU A 137 -2.47 17.34 -26.94
C GLU A 137 -1.45 18.43 -27.26
N PRO A 138 -0.63 18.30 -28.32
CA PRO A 138 0.36 19.31 -28.65
C PRO A 138 -0.37 20.65 -28.72
N GLU A 139 0.00 21.59 -27.85
CA GLU A 139 -0.51 22.96 -27.91
C GLU A 139 -0.36 23.40 -29.37
N GLU A 140 -1.50 23.66 -30.01
CA GLU A 140 -1.56 24.19 -31.35
C GLU A 140 -0.60 25.38 -31.39
N PRO A 141 0.40 25.41 -32.29
CA PRO A 141 1.47 26.41 -32.22
C PRO A 141 0.84 27.79 -32.17
N GLU A 142 1.00 28.46 -31.03
CA GLU A 142 0.49 29.81 -30.82
C GLU A 142 0.96 30.67 -32.00
N GLU A 143 -0.01 31.17 -32.74
CA GLU A 143 0.19 32.16 -33.79
C GLU A 143 1.09 33.26 -33.21
N PRO A 144 2.21 33.65 -33.85
CA PRO A 144 3.26 34.42 -33.21
C PRO A 144 2.70 35.73 -32.63
N GLU A 145 2.49 35.73 -31.31
CA GLU A 145 2.15 36.93 -30.57
C GLU A 145 3.36 37.85 -30.59
N LEU A 146 3.10 39.12 -30.90
CA LEU A 146 4.06 40.21 -30.86
C LEU A 146 4.85 40.20 -29.54
N PRO A 147 6.12 40.63 -29.51
CA PRO A 147 7.01 40.37 -28.39
C PRO A 147 6.46 40.93 -27.08
N VAL A 148 6.03 40.01 -26.19
CA VAL A 148 5.72 40.29 -24.79
C VAL A 148 6.98 40.04 -23.97
N GLU A 149 7.24 40.98 -23.09
CA GLU A 149 8.40 41.13 -22.22
C GLU A 149 8.67 39.89 -21.35
N ASP A 150 9.95 39.55 -21.17
CA ASP A 150 10.46 38.41 -20.38
C ASP A 150 9.77 38.24 -19.01
N GLU A 151 8.94 37.20 -18.85
CA GLU A 151 8.61 36.63 -17.54
C GLU A 151 9.40 35.33 -17.32
N GLN A 152 10.39 35.39 -16.43
CA GLN A 152 11.14 34.23 -15.97
C GLN A 152 10.20 33.25 -15.25
N PRO A 153 10.24 31.94 -15.55
CA PRO A 153 9.46 30.98 -14.79
C PRO A 153 10.03 30.82 -13.37
N GLU A 154 9.25 31.26 -12.38
CA GLU A 154 9.51 30.96 -10.97
C GLU A 154 9.49 29.45 -10.74
N ARG A 155 10.64 28.91 -10.32
CA ARG A 155 10.75 27.54 -9.81
C ARG A 155 10.07 27.44 -8.45
N THR A 156 8.76 27.19 -8.43
CA THR A 156 8.00 26.98 -7.20
C THR A 156 8.21 25.54 -6.70
N GLY A 157 9.09 25.37 -5.72
CA GLY A 157 9.20 24.11 -4.98
C GLY A 157 7.89 23.77 -4.25
N PRO A 158 7.64 22.49 -3.90
CA PRO A 158 6.37 22.07 -3.31
C PRO A 158 6.10 22.82 -1.99
N ASN A 159 5.00 23.58 -1.97
CA ASN A 159 4.57 24.34 -0.81
C ASN A 159 4.26 23.39 0.37
N LEU A 160 5.04 23.49 1.45
CA LEU A 160 4.91 22.70 2.68
C LEU A 160 3.49 22.69 3.28
N LYS A 161 2.67 23.71 2.97
CA LYS A 161 1.26 23.80 3.35
C LYS A 161 0.42 22.70 2.70
N VAL A 162 0.64 22.41 1.41
CA VAL A 162 -0.06 21.36 0.67
C VAL A 162 0.34 19.98 1.18
N ALA A 163 1.64 19.77 1.43
CA ALA A 163 2.15 18.54 2.03
C ALA A 163 1.56 18.28 3.43
N GLY A 164 1.42 19.33 4.26
CA GLY A 164 0.81 19.22 5.59
C GLY A 164 -0.67 18.83 5.54
N ILE A 165 -1.46 19.45 4.64
CA ILE A 165 -2.89 19.14 4.48
C ILE A 165 -3.09 17.71 3.95
N ALA A 166 -2.32 17.32 2.93
CA ALA A 166 -2.37 15.97 2.37
C ALA A 166 -2.04 14.90 3.41
N THR A 167 -1.03 15.14 4.25
CA THR A 167 -0.64 14.20 5.32
C THR A 167 -1.72 14.07 6.40
N MET A 168 -2.37 15.17 6.78
CA MET A 168 -3.48 15.14 7.76
C MET A 168 -4.72 14.43 7.19
N ALA A 169 -5.02 14.59 5.91
CA ALA A 169 -6.15 13.89 5.27
C ALA A 169 -5.94 12.37 5.28
N VAL A 170 -4.74 11.90 4.91
CA VAL A 170 -4.38 10.48 4.94
C VAL A 170 -4.41 9.93 6.37
N GLY A 171 -3.83 10.66 7.34
CA GLY A 171 -3.84 10.25 8.75
C GLY A 171 -5.24 10.19 9.36
N GLY A 172 -6.11 11.15 9.01
CA GLY A 172 -7.51 11.19 9.45
C GLY A 172 -8.33 10.03 8.90
N GLY A 173 -8.16 9.70 7.61
CA GLY A 173 -8.84 8.55 6.98
C GLY A 173 -8.47 7.23 7.65
N LEU A 174 -7.19 6.98 7.91
CA LEU A 174 -6.72 5.76 8.58
C LEU A 174 -7.25 5.63 10.02
N LEU A 175 -7.41 6.76 10.73
CA LEU A 175 -7.94 6.75 12.09
C LEU A 175 -9.43 6.38 12.10
N VAL A 176 -10.23 6.94 11.18
CA VAL A 176 -11.65 6.60 11.05
C VAL A 176 -11.84 5.13 10.66
N ALA A 177 -11.09 4.64 9.67
CA ALA A 177 -11.11 3.23 9.28
C ALA A 177 -10.72 2.31 10.45
N GLY A 178 -9.66 2.65 11.19
CA GLY A 178 -9.24 1.90 12.38
C GLY A 178 -10.29 1.87 13.49
N LEU A 179 -11.03 2.97 13.71
CA LEU A 179 -12.11 3.01 14.71
C LEU A 179 -13.34 2.19 14.31
N ILE A 180 -13.70 2.16 13.02
CA ILE A 180 -14.83 1.37 12.52
C ILE A 180 -14.53 -0.12 12.67
N VAL A 181 -13.39 -0.58 12.13
CA VAL A 181 -12.97 -1.99 12.20
C VAL A 181 -12.76 -2.42 13.66
N GLY A 182 -12.10 -1.58 14.46
CA GLY A 182 -11.90 -1.83 15.88
C GLY A 182 -13.21 -1.91 16.67
N GLY A 183 -14.15 -1.00 16.41
CA GLY A 183 -15.46 -0.95 17.08
C GLY A 183 -16.35 -2.16 16.76
N VAL A 184 -16.41 -2.58 15.50
CA VAL A 184 -17.17 -3.76 15.06
C VAL A 184 -16.60 -5.05 15.65
N MET A 185 -15.27 -5.19 15.72
CA MET A 185 -14.64 -6.36 16.33
C MET A 185 -14.77 -6.37 17.87
N ALA A 186 -14.71 -5.21 18.51
CA ALA A 186 -14.90 -5.08 19.96
C ALA A 186 -16.33 -5.48 20.39
N SER A 187 -17.35 -5.12 19.61
CA SER A 187 -18.74 -5.50 19.91
C SER A 187 -18.95 -7.01 19.79
N LYS A 188 -18.37 -7.66 18.77
CA LYS A 188 -18.39 -9.13 18.61
C LYS A 188 -17.65 -9.86 19.74
N GLY A 189 -16.56 -9.30 20.25
CA GLY A 189 -15.83 -9.85 21.41
C GLY A 189 -16.68 -9.94 22.69
N SER A 190 -17.57 -8.98 22.92
CA SER A 190 -18.48 -8.99 24.08
C SER A 190 -19.51 -10.12 24.02
N ALA A 191 -20.02 -10.43 22.82
CA ALA A 191 -20.96 -11.53 22.60
C ALA A 191 -20.28 -12.91 22.78
N ILE A 192 -19.04 -13.06 22.32
CA ILE A 192 -18.25 -14.29 22.51
C ILE A 192 -17.94 -14.51 24.00
N THR A 193 -17.69 -13.45 24.76
CA THR A 193 -17.45 -13.57 26.21
C THR A 193 -18.70 -14.06 26.95
N ALA A 194 -19.89 -13.58 26.55
CA ALA A 194 -21.16 -14.07 27.09
C ALA A 194 -21.45 -15.53 26.69
N GLU A 195 -21.11 -15.93 25.46
CA GLU A 195 -21.24 -17.31 24.99
C GLU A 195 -20.30 -18.27 25.74
N LEU A 196 -19.06 -17.86 26.03
CA LEU A 196 -18.15 -18.67 26.85
C LEU A 196 -18.67 -18.83 28.29
N ASP A 197 -19.18 -17.76 28.89
CA ASP A 197 -19.69 -17.80 30.27
C ASP A 197 -20.91 -18.74 30.39
N ASP A 198 -21.82 -18.70 29.42
CA ASP A 198 -22.97 -19.62 29.34
C ASP A 198 -22.54 -21.08 29.11
N LEU A 199 -21.54 -21.31 28.25
CA LEU A 199 -20.97 -22.66 28.04
C LEU A 199 -20.27 -23.22 29.29
N TYR A 200 -19.62 -22.37 30.10
CA TYR A 200 -19.03 -22.81 31.37
C TYR A 200 -20.09 -23.12 32.43
N MET A 201 -21.19 -22.36 32.47
CA MET A 201 -22.27 -22.57 33.45
C MET A 201 -23.17 -23.77 33.10
N SER A 202 -23.27 -24.13 31.82
CA SER A 202 -24.11 -25.23 31.32
C SER A 202 -23.40 -26.59 31.23
N ASN A 203 -22.12 -26.68 31.62
CA ASN A 203 -21.25 -27.84 31.34
C ASN A 203 -21.21 -28.18 29.84
N GLY A 204 -21.01 -27.17 28.99
CA GLY A 204 -20.84 -27.34 27.56
C GLY A 204 -19.71 -28.32 27.23
N SER A 205 -19.79 -28.95 26.05
CA SER A 205 -18.76 -29.90 25.63
C SER A 205 -17.40 -29.22 25.48
N GLU A 206 -16.33 -29.97 25.73
CA GLU A 206 -14.95 -29.49 25.60
C GLU A 206 -14.68 -28.95 24.17
N THR A 207 -15.33 -29.53 23.15
CA THR A 207 -15.29 -29.07 21.77
C THR A 207 -15.96 -27.70 21.57
N ALA A 208 -17.13 -27.45 22.17
CA ALA A 208 -17.82 -26.16 22.07
C ALA A 208 -17.01 -25.05 22.77
N ILE A 209 -16.38 -25.38 23.90
CA ILE A 209 -15.48 -24.47 24.61
C ILE A 209 -14.22 -24.18 23.78
N ALA A 210 -13.66 -25.19 23.10
CA ALA A 210 -12.50 -25.01 22.22
C ALA A 210 -12.83 -24.13 20.99
N ASP A 211 -13.97 -24.35 20.34
CA ASP A 211 -14.41 -23.56 19.18
C ASP A 211 -14.73 -22.11 19.56
N ALA A 212 -15.40 -21.89 20.69
CA ALA A 212 -15.65 -20.54 21.20
C ALA A 212 -14.34 -19.81 21.54
N ARG A 213 -13.35 -20.53 22.10
CA ARG A 213 -12.02 -19.98 22.42
C ARG A 213 -11.19 -19.70 21.15
N ALA A 214 -11.33 -20.50 20.09
CA ALA A 214 -10.71 -20.25 18.79
C ALA A 214 -11.30 -18.99 18.12
N ARG A 215 -12.63 -18.86 18.11
CA ARG A 215 -13.34 -17.64 17.65
C ARG A 215 -12.98 -16.40 18.46
N GLY A 216 -12.79 -16.53 19.77
CA GLY A 216 -12.34 -15.43 20.63
C GLY A 216 -10.89 -14.98 20.36
N LYS A 217 -9.99 -15.90 19.98
CA LYS A 217 -8.60 -15.56 19.62
C LYS A 217 -8.52 -14.78 18.31
N SER A 218 -9.31 -15.17 17.29
CA SER A 218 -9.35 -14.43 16.02
C SER A 218 -9.98 -13.04 16.18
N ALA A 219 -11.02 -12.90 17.01
CA ALA A 219 -11.61 -11.60 17.34
C ALA A 219 -10.65 -10.66 18.11
N ASN A 220 -9.91 -11.20 19.11
CA ASN A 220 -8.91 -10.41 19.84
C ASN A 220 -7.72 -10.02 18.95
N LEU A 221 -7.32 -10.86 18.00
CA LEU A 221 -6.28 -10.53 17.03
C LEU A 221 -6.76 -9.43 16.06
N GLY A 222 -7.99 -9.53 15.56
CA GLY A 222 -8.60 -8.50 14.71
C GLY A 222 -8.74 -7.15 15.41
N ALA A 223 -9.20 -7.14 16.67
CA ALA A 223 -9.26 -5.93 17.49
C ALA A 223 -7.87 -5.37 17.79
N GLY A 224 -6.89 -6.23 18.11
CA GLY A 224 -5.51 -5.83 18.40
C GLY A 224 -4.79 -5.22 17.19
N LEU A 225 -5.01 -5.75 16.00
CA LEU A 225 -4.45 -5.21 14.75
C LEU A 225 -5.16 -3.92 14.32
N GLY A 226 -6.49 -3.87 14.44
CA GLY A 226 -7.29 -2.69 14.11
C GLY A 226 -6.97 -1.47 14.98
N PHE A 227 -6.91 -1.65 16.30
CA PHE A 227 -6.57 -0.55 17.22
C PHE A 227 -5.05 -0.28 17.30
N GLY A 228 -4.22 -1.33 17.26
CA GLY A 228 -2.78 -1.22 17.54
C GLY A 228 -1.93 -0.79 16.35
N LEU A 229 -2.15 -1.35 15.17
CA LEU A 229 -1.34 -1.06 13.97
C LEU A 229 -1.98 0.02 13.10
N VAL A 230 -3.25 -0.13 12.72
CA VAL A 230 -3.93 0.83 11.84
C VAL A 230 -4.33 2.09 12.61
N GLY A 231 -5.00 1.94 13.76
CA GLY A 231 -5.35 3.07 14.63
C GLY A 231 -4.13 3.79 15.21
N GLY A 232 -3.11 3.05 15.64
CA GLY A 232 -1.87 3.60 16.21
C GLY A 232 -1.06 4.45 15.21
N LEU A 233 -0.92 4.00 13.96
CA LEU A 233 -0.23 4.76 12.91
C LEU A 233 -1.00 6.03 12.51
N GLY A 234 -2.34 5.99 12.52
CA GLY A 234 -3.19 7.16 12.25
C GLY A 234 -2.95 8.30 13.25
N VAL A 235 -2.85 8.00 14.55
CA VAL A 235 -2.57 9.01 15.59
C VAL A 235 -1.20 9.65 15.40
N VAL A 236 -0.18 8.86 15.06
CA VAL A 236 1.19 9.36 14.82
C VAL A 236 1.21 10.27 13.58
N ALA A 237 0.53 9.88 12.50
CA ALA A 237 0.44 10.70 11.27
C ALA A 237 -0.25 12.06 11.51
N ILE A 238 -1.33 12.08 12.31
CA ILE A 238 -2.02 13.34 12.69
C ILE A 238 -1.09 14.23 13.52
N ALA A 239 -0.36 13.67 14.49
CA ALA A 239 0.57 14.44 15.31
C ALA A 239 1.72 15.05 14.47
N VAL A 240 2.30 14.28 13.55
CA VAL A 240 3.35 14.75 12.63
C VAL A 240 2.81 15.82 11.68
N GLY A 241 1.62 15.61 11.09
CA GLY A 241 0.97 16.58 10.22
C GLY A 241 0.69 17.92 10.92
N ALA A 242 0.20 17.88 12.17
CA ALA A 242 -0.04 19.08 12.97
C ALA A 242 1.26 19.88 13.23
N VAL A 243 2.37 19.19 13.55
CA VAL A 243 3.67 19.84 13.74
C VAL A 243 4.17 20.53 12.47
N LEU A 244 4.05 19.88 11.31
CA LEU A 244 4.44 20.45 10.02
C LEU A 244 3.58 21.68 9.65
N PHE A 245 2.27 21.61 9.88
CA PHE A 245 1.35 22.72 9.60
C PHE A 245 1.67 23.97 10.44
N VAL A 246 1.92 23.80 11.74
CA VAL A 246 2.30 24.91 12.63
C VAL A 246 3.63 25.53 12.20
N ARG A 247 4.60 24.71 11.77
CA ARG A 247 5.92 25.20 11.32
C ARG A 247 5.84 25.96 10.01
N ALA A 248 5.02 25.49 9.06
CA ALA A 248 4.78 26.17 7.78
C ALA A 248 4.09 27.53 7.98
N LYS A 249 3.20 27.66 8.97
CA LYS A 249 2.58 28.94 9.32
C LYS A 249 3.59 29.96 9.83
N LYS A 250 4.54 29.54 10.68
CA LYS A 250 5.62 30.42 11.17
C LYS A 250 6.55 30.89 10.05
N GLN A 251 6.91 30.00 9.12
CA GLN A 251 7.77 30.37 7.98
C GLN A 251 7.09 31.34 7.00
N SER A 252 5.76 31.29 6.82
CA SER A 252 5.09 32.26 5.96
C SER A 252 4.92 33.64 6.57
N ASP A 253 5.00 33.76 7.90
CA ASP A 253 5.02 35.07 8.58
C ASP A 253 6.44 35.71 8.57
N GLU A 254 7.50 34.93 8.34
CA GLU A 254 8.90 35.39 8.30
C GLU A 254 9.44 35.67 6.88
N GLN A 255 8.68 35.41 5.83
CA GLN A 255 9.11 35.75 4.47
C GLN A 255 8.91 37.25 4.21
N ALA A 256 10.00 38.00 4.33
CA ALA A 256 10.06 39.40 3.92
C ALA A 256 9.74 39.51 2.42
N HIS A 257 8.57 40.05 2.09
CA HIS A 257 8.21 40.32 0.71
C HIS A 257 8.87 41.63 0.27
N LEU A 258 9.92 41.52 -0.55
CA LEU A 258 10.60 42.64 -1.19
C LEU A 258 10.04 42.77 -2.61
N ARG A 259 9.29 43.84 -2.89
CA ARG A 259 8.84 44.17 -4.25
C ARG A 259 9.71 45.26 -4.83
N VAL A 260 10.19 45.02 -6.05
CA VAL A 260 10.89 46.03 -6.84
C VAL A 260 9.87 46.61 -7.82
N LEU A 261 9.69 47.92 -7.81
CA LEU A 261 8.77 48.64 -8.69
C LEU A 261 9.55 49.64 -9.54
N PRO A 262 9.40 49.64 -10.87
CA PRO A 262 9.98 50.67 -11.71
C PRO A 262 9.24 52.00 -11.48
N THR A 263 10.00 53.09 -11.46
CA THR A 263 9.50 54.47 -11.33
C THR A 263 10.10 55.32 -12.44
N PHE A 264 9.49 56.49 -12.70
CA PHE A 264 9.91 57.41 -13.77
C PHE A 264 11.35 57.97 -13.61
N GLY A 265 12.05 57.64 -12.51
CA GLY A 265 13.44 58.01 -12.24
C GLY A 265 14.35 56.89 -11.74
N GLY A 266 13.94 55.61 -11.81
CA GLY A 266 14.74 54.47 -11.37
C GLY A 266 13.94 53.33 -10.74
N LEU A 267 14.60 52.43 -10.00
CA LEU A 267 13.97 51.31 -9.28
C LEU A 267 13.68 51.70 -7.82
N ALA A 268 12.45 51.46 -7.37
CA ALA A 268 12.06 51.58 -5.96
C ALA A 268 11.93 50.18 -5.34
N LEU A 269 12.49 50.03 -4.13
CA LEU A 269 12.38 48.82 -3.32
C LEU A 269 11.37 49.07 -2.21
N GLN A 270 10.28 48.31 -2.20
CA GLN A 270 9.27 48.37 -1.14
C GLN A 270 9.21 47.00 -0.45
N GLY A 271 9.49 46.99 0.85
CA GLY A 271 9.43 45.78 1.68
C GLY A 271 8.67 46.05 2.97
N ARG A 272 8.07 44.99 3.52
CA ARG A 272 7.55 44.97 4.89
C ARG A 272 8.40 43.97 5.68
N PHE A 273 9.03 44.47 6.74
CA PHE A 273 9.94 43.75 7.61
C PHE A 273 9.27 43.50 8.97
#